data_AF-A0A7S3RR14-F1
#
_entry.id   AF-A0A7S3RR14-F1
#
_cell.length_a   1.000
_cell.length_b   1.000
_cell.length_c   1.000
_cell.angle_alpha   90.00
_cell.angle_beta   90.00
_cell.angle_gamma   90.00
#
_symmetry.space_group_name_H-M   'P 1'
#
loop_
_entity.id
_entity.type
_entity.pdbx_description
1 polymer ?
#
loop_
_entity_poly.entity_id
_entity_poly.type
_entity_poly.pdbx_seq_one_letter_code
_entity_poly.pdbx_strand_id
1 'polypeptide(L)'
;LKSNVSVTIGDLASWCVAMEKYYRIDLEVRPKKAQLAIAQEKFAEVDAQLKLKEADLKVVEDKVNGLRADLKFQQDKKADLEAKVADCKAKLIRATQLINGLGGEKARWKASSESLTAIYNNLSGDVLISSGMIAYLGAFNSVLRDELAAKWVINC
;
A
#
# COMPACT_ATOMS: atom_id res chain seq x y z
N LEU A 1 86.59 -19.58 27.87
CA LEU A 1 87.90 -19.00 28.27
C LEU A 1 87.73 -18.31 29.62
N LYS A 2 88.00 -19.02 30.72
CA LYS A 2 88.23 -18.39 32.03
C LYS A 2 89.74 -18.26 32.17
N SER A 3 90.30 -17.08 31.97
CA SER A 3 91.72 -16.83 32.19
C SER A 3 91.99 -15.36 32.53
N ASN A 4 92.41 -15.11 33.78
CA ASN A 4 93.36 -14.11 34.29
C ASN A 4 93.65 -12.82 33.47
N VAL A 5 92.64 -12.14 32.95
CA VAL A 5 92.73 -10.81 32.33
C VAL A 5 91.54 -9.98 32.83
N SER A 6 91.71 -8.67 33.04
CA SER A 6 90.72 -7.80 33.69
C SER A 6 89.31 -7.98 33.09
N VAL A 7 88.27 -7.99 33.94
CA VAL A 7 86.86 -8.19 33.54
C VAL A 7 86.48 -7.27 32.37
N THR A 8 86.97 -6.02 32.39
CA THR A 8 86.76 -5.02 31.34
C THR A 8 87.29 -5.41 29.96
N ILE A 9 88.36 -6.21 29.88
CA ILE A 9 88.93 -6.70 28.61
C ILE A 9 88.14 -7.89 28.07
N GLY A 10 87.63 -8.76 28.96
CA GLY A 10 86.76 -9.87 28.58
C GLY A 10 85.42 -9.39 28.01
N ASP A 11 84.84 -8.35 28.61
CA ASP A 11 83.59 -7.73 28.14
C ASP A 11 83.77 -7.06 26.77
N LEU A 12 84.90 -6.40 26.54
CA LEU A 12 85.23 -5.81 25.24
C LEU A 12 85.42 -6.88 24.15
N ALA A 13 86.08 -7.99 24.47
CA ALA A 13 86.24 -9.10 23.53
C ALA A 13 84.89 -9.76 23.19
N SER A 14 84.00 -9.90 24.18
CA SER A 14 82.63 -10.37 23.96
C SER A 14 81.83 -9.43 23.06
N TRP A 15 81.96 -8.12 23.29
CA TRP A 15 81.33 -7.09 22.45
C TRP A 15 81.81 -7.15 21.00
N CYS A 16 83.11 -7.32 20.75
CA CYS A 16 83.64 -7.48 19.40
C CYS A 16 83.06 -8.70 18.67
N VAL A 17 82.97 -9.85 19.35
CA VAL A 17 82.37 -11.08 18.78
C VAL A 17 80.87 -10.92 18.55
N ALA A 18 80.15 -10.22 19.45
CA ALA A 18 78.74 -9.91 19.26
C ALA A 18 78.52 -8.98 18.05
N MET A 19 79.41 -8.01 17.85
CA MET A 19 79.33 -7.06 16.74
C MET A 19 79.64 -7.73 15.39
N GLU A 20 80.58 -8.68 15.33
CA GLU A 20 80.84 -9.52 14.15
C GLU A 20 79.60 -10.36 13.77
N LYS A 21 78.98 -11.02 14.76
CA LYS A 21 77.75 -11.81 14.54
C LYS A 21 76.59 -10.95 14.07
N TYR A 22 76.41 -9.78 14.69
CA TYR A 22 75.41 -8.81 14.27
C TYR A 22 75.63 -8.38 12.82
N TYR A 23 76.88 -8.08 12.44
CA TYR A 23 77.22 -7.67 11.08
C TYR A 23 76.89 -8.75 10.04
N ARG A 24 77.20 -10.03 10.31
CA ARG A 24 76.82 -11.15 9.42
C ARG A 24 75.31 -11.26 9.24
N ILE A 25 74.55 -11.21 10.33
CA ILE A 25 73.09 -11.28 10.29
C ILE A 25 72.50 -10.05 9.57
N ASP A 26 73.05 -8.87 9.82
CA ASP A 26 72.63 -7.62 9.19
C ASP A 26 72.87 -7.66 7.66
N LEU A 27 73.92 -8.32 7.19
CA LEU A 27 74.16 -8.54 5.76
C LEU A 27 73.03 -9.34 5.08
N GLU A 28 72.48 -10.35 5.77
CA GLU A 28 71.36 -11.16 5.28
C GLU A 28 69.99 -10.47 5.45
N VAL A 29 69.84 -9.65 6.49
CA VAL A 29 68.58 -8.98 6.85
C VAL A 29 68.38 -7.70 6.05
N ARG A 30 69.44 -6.95 5.70
CA ARG A 30 69.37 -5.74 4.87
C ARG A 30 68.59 -5.94 3.56
N PRO A 31 68.90 -6.94 2.70
CA PRO A 31 68.15 -7.12 1.45
C PRO A 31 66.69 -7.50 1.71
N LYS A 32 66.40 -8.25 2.77
CA LYS A 32 65.02 -8.59 3.15
C LYS A 32 64.24 -7.36 3.63
N LYS A 33 64.86 -6.48 4.42
CA LYS A 33 64.26 -5.20 4.83
C LYS A 33 64.02 -4.28 3.64
N ALA A 34 64.95 -4.22 2.69
CA ALA A 34 64.77 -3.44 1.47
C ALA A 34 63.62 -3.98 0.61
N GLN A 35 63.53 -5.31 0.41
CA GLN A 35 62.42 -5.93 -0.31
C GLN A 35 61.07 -5.73 0.41
N LEU A 36 61.05 -5.83 1.73
CA LEU A 36 59.86 -5.57 2.55
C LEU A 36 59.40 -4.13 2.36
N ALA A 37 60.30 -3.16 2.38
CA ALA A 37 59.98 -1.75 2.18
C ALA A 37 59.33 -1.52 0.79
N ILE A 38 59.89 -2.10 -0.27
CA ILE A 38 59.33 -2.01 -1.64
C ILE A 38 57.94 -2.65 -1.70
N ALA A 39 57.75 -3.80 -1.06
CA ALA A 39 56.46 -4.49 -1.03
C ALA A 39 55.41 -3.70 -0.24
N GLN A 40 55.81 -3.08 0.88
CA GLN A 40 54.94 -2.24 1.70
C GLN A 40 54.52 -0.97 0.95
N GLU A 41 55.43 -0.35 0.21
CA GLU A 41 55.12 0.83 -0.61
C GLU A 41 54.11 0.49 -1.71
N LYS A 42 54.35 -0.58 -2.47
CA LYS A 42 53.40 -1.06 -3.49
C LYS A 42 52.04 -1.44 -2.88
N PHE A 43 52.04 -2.08 -1.72
CA PHE A 43 50.81 -2.42 -1.01
C PHE A 43 50.04 -1.16 -0.62
N ALA A 44 50.73 -0.14 -0.09
CA ALA A 44 50.11 1.13 0.30
C ALA A 44 49.47 1.86 -0.89
N GLU A 45 50.11 1.83 -2.06
CA GLU A 45 49.54 2.40 -3.29
C GLU A 45 48.24 1.69 -3.71
N VAL A 46 48.25 0.36 -3.72
CA VAL A 46 47.08 -0.45 -4.11
C VAL A 46 45.96 -0.33 -3.08
N ASP A 47 46.27 -0.32 -1.79
CA ASP A 47 45.31 -0.14 -0.70
C ASP A 47 44.62 1.24 -0.77
N ALA A 48 45.37 2.28 -1.12
CA ALA A 48 44.80 3.62 -1.34
C ALA A 48 43.83 3.64 -2.53
N GLN A 49 44.19 2.98 -3.64
CA GLN A 49 43.31 2.86 -4.80
C GLN A 49 42.05 2.03 -4.48
N LEU A 50 42.20 0.93 -3.75
CA LEU A 50 41.09 0.09 -3.33
C LEU A 50 40.08 0.89 -2.49
N LYS A 51 40.57 1.63 -1.48
CA LYS A 51 39.71 2.47 -0.63
C LYS A 51 38.96 3.54 -1.42
N LEU A 52 39.59 4.15 -2.42
CA LEU A 52 38.92 5.08 -3.33
C LEU A 52 37.78 4.40 -4.09
N LYS A 53 38.02 3.21 -4.66
CA LYS A 53 37.00 2.46 -5.40
C LYS A 53 35.86 1.96 -4.51
N GLU A 54 36.16 1.53 -3.29
CA GLU A 54 35.13 1.16 -2.31
C GLU A 54 34.27 2.36 -1.91
N ALA A 55 34.87 3.54 -1.74
CA ALA A 55 34.14 4.77 -1.47
C ALA A 55 33.21 5.16 -2.64
N ASP A 56 33.71 5.11 -3.87
CA ASP A 56 32.92 5.36 -5.08
C ASP A 56 31.76 4.36 -5.21
N LEU A 57 32.02 3.08 -4.96
CA LEU A 57 31.01 2.02 -4.99
C LEU A 57 29.90 2.29 -3.98
N LYS A 58 30.27 2.63 -2.75
CA LYS A 58 29.31 2.95 -1.68
C LYS A 58 28.39 4.09 -2.06
N VAL A 59 28.90 5.15 -2.67
CA VAL A 59 28.09 6.28 -3.15
C VAL A 59 27.06 5.84 -4.18
N VAL A 60 27.44 4.93 -5.09
CA VAL A 60 26.51 4.41 -6.11
C VAL A 60 25.48 3.48 -5.47
N GLU A 61 25.89 2.58 -4.57
CA GLU A 61 24.98 1.69 -3.85
C GLU A 61 23.95 2.46 -3.04
N ASP A 62 24.36 3.49 -2.30
CA ASP A 62 23.48 4.34 -1.52
C ASP A 62 22.44 5.04 -2.43
N LYS A 63 22.87 5.54 -3.60
CA LYS A 63 21.96 6.13 -4.60
C LYS A 63 20.97 5.11 -5.15
N VAL A 64 21.44 3.91 -5.49
CA VAL A 64 20.58 2.83 -6.02
C VAL A 64 19.56 2.40 -4.97
N ASN A 65 19.97 2.29 -3.71
CA ASN A 65 19.08 1.94 -2.61
C ASN A 65 18.03 3.04 -2.38
N GLY A 66 18.42 4.31 -2.44
CA GLY A 66 17.48 5.43 -2.39
C GLY A 66 16.44 5.37 -3.51
N LEU A 67 16.89 5.22 -4.76
CA LEU A 67 15.98 5.11 -5.91
C LEU A 67 15.05 3.90 -5.83
N ARG A 68 15.52 2.75 -5.31
CA ARG A 68 14.69 1.57 -5.08
C ARG A 68 13.62 1.83 -4.03
N ALA A 69 13.96 2.53 -2.94
CA ALA A 69 13.01 2.89 -1.90
C ALA A 69 11.94 3.86 -2.44
N ASP A 70 12.35 4.88 -3.18
CA ASP A 70 11.43 5.84 -3.80
C ASP A 70 10.52 5.16 -4.82
N LEU A 71 11.07 4.29 -5.67
CA LEU A 71 10.29 3.53 -6.64
C LEU A 71 9.24 2.67 -5.95
N LYS A 72 9.60 1.96 -4.88
CA LYS A 72 8.66 1.15 -4.11
C LYS A 72 7.56 2.02 -3.50
N PHE A 73 7.92 3.14 -2.88
CA PHE A 73 6.96 4.07 -2.31
C PHE A 73 5.96 4.60 -3.36
N GLN A 74 6.44 4.98 -4.54
CA GLN A 74 5.57 5.46 -5.62
C GLN A 74 4.68 4.34 -6.20
N GLN A 75 5.18 3.10 -6.27
CA GLN A 75 4.39 1.95 -6.69
C GLN A 75 3.26 1.65 -5.70
N ASP A 76 3.55 1.65 -4.40
CA ASP A 76 2.56 1.44 -3.35
C ASP A 76 1.50 2.55 -3.38
N LYS A 77 1.93 3.81 -3.53
CA LYS A 77 1.02 4.95 -3.68
C LYS A 77 0.14 4.85 -4.93
N LYS A 78 0.71 4.41 -6.06
CA LYS A 78 -0.04 4.19 -7.30
C LYS A 78 -1.11 3.12 -7.09
N ALA A 79 -0.77 1.99 -6.48
CA ALA A 79 -1.71 0.90 -6.22
C ALA A 79 -2.88 1.34 -5.31
N ASP A 80 -2.59 2.10 -4.24
CA ASP A 80 -3.63 2.66 -3.36
C ASP A 80 -4.57 3.62 -4.12
N LEU A 81 -4.02 4.50 -4.96
CA LEU A 81 -4.83 5.40 -5.78
C LEU A 81 -5.69 4.65 -6.79
N GLU A 82 -5.15 3.63 -7.46
CA GLU A 82 -5.89 2.79 -8.39
C GLU A 82 -7.05 2.06 -7.69
N ALA A 83 -6.83 1.54 -6.48
CA ALA A 83 -7.87 0.91 -5.66
C ALA A 83 -8.98 1.91 -5.29
N LYS A 84 -8.62 3.12 -4.86
CA LYS A 84 -9.57 4.19 -4.54
C LYS A 84 -10.40 4.62 -5.75
N VAL A 85 -9.77 4.72 -6.92
CA VAL A 85 -10.46 5.04 -8.19
C VAL A 85 -11.44 3.93 -8.55
N ALA A 86 -11.05 2.66 -8.42
CA ALA A 86 -11.93 1.53 -8.68
C ALA A 86 -13.16 1.53 -7.75
N ASP A 87 -12.96 1.74 -6.45
CA ASP A 87 -14.06 1.82 -5.48
C ASP A 87 -14.99 3.01 -5.76
N CYS A 88 -14.43 4.19 -6.06
CA CYS A 88 -15.20 5.38 -6.43
C CYS A 88 -16.06 5.13 -7.68
N LYS A 89 -15.49 4.51 -8.73
CA LYS A 89 -16.23 4.13 -9.94
C LYS A 89 -17.37 3.16 -9.62
N ALA A 90 -17.13 2.15 -8.80
CA ALA A 90 -18.16 1.20 -8.40
C ALA A 90 -19.30 1.89 -7.61
N LYS A 91 -18.95 2.80 -6.69
CA LYS A 91 -19.93 3.62 -5.96
C LYS A 91 -20.74 4.52 -6.88
N LEU A 92 -20.10 5.15 -7.87
CA LEU A 92 -20.77 6.01 -8.85
C LEU A 92 -21.76 5.22 -9.71
N ILE A 93 -21.39 4.02 -10.17
CA ILE A 93 -22.29 3.14 -10.92
C ILE A 93 -23.52 2.79 -10.09
N ARG A 94 -23.33 2.35 -8.83
CA ARG A 94 -24.44 2.02 -7.92
C ARG A 94 -25.34 3.23 -7.66
N ALA A 95 -24.76 4.40 -7.41
CA ALA A 95 -25.51 5.64 -7.20
C ALA A 95 -26.34 6.01 -8.45
N THR A 96 -25.75 5.87 -9.64
CA THR A 96 -26.44 6.12 -10.91
C THR A 96 -27.61 5.17 -11.13
N GLN A 97 -27.41 3.87 -10.85
CA GLN A 97 -28.48 2.87 -10.90
C GLN A 97 -29.61 3.21 -9.93
N LEU A 98 -29.28 3.62 -8.71
CA LEU A 98 -30.28 4.01 -7.72
C LEU A 98 -31.06 5.25 -8.14
N ILE A 99 -30.38 6.28 -8.65
CA ILE A 99 -31.03 7.50 -9.17
C ILE A 99 -31.99 7.16 -10.33
N ASN A 100 -31.54 6.34 -11.28
CA ASN A 100 -32.36 5.92 -12.41
C ASN A 100 -33.57 5.09 -11.97
N GLY A 101 -33.40 4.19 -11.01
CA GLY A 101 -34.51 3.41 -10.42
C GLY A 101 -35.52 4.29 -9.68
N LEU A 102 -35.04 5.20 -8.83
CA LEU A 102 -35.89 6.11 -8.04
C LEU A 102 -36.70 7.07 -8.92
N GLY A 103 -36.15 7.50 -10.06
CA GLY A 103 -36.86 8.36 -11.00
C GLY A 103 -38.15 7.73 -11.52
N GLY A 104 -38.10 6.44 -11.89
CA GLY A 104 -39.27 5.68 -12.33
C GLY A 104 -40.25 5.41 -11.18
N GLU A 105 -39.74 5.06 -10.00
CA GLU A 105 -40.57 4.81 -8.81
C GLU A 105 -41.33 6.06 -8.35
N LYS A 106 -40.71 7.25 -8.40
CA LYS A 106 -41.36 8.51 -8.06
C LYS A 106 -42.60 8.76 -8.92
N ALA A 107 -42.50 8.55 -10.23
CA ALA A 107 -43.64 8.72 -11.14
C ALA A 107 -44.74 7.70 -10.82
N ARG A 108 -44.38 6.44 -10.57
CA ARG A 108 -45.31 5.37 -10.18
C ARG A 108 -46.04 5.68 -8.87
N TRP A 109 -45.29 6.07 -7.82
CA TRP A 109 -45.89 6.42 -6.53
C TRP A 109 -46.78 7.64 -6.63
N LYS A 110 -46.42 8.63 -7.45
CA LYS A 110 -47.28 9.78 -7.72
C LYS A 110 -48.61 9.34 -8.34
N ALA A 111 -48.58 8.53 -9.39
CA ALA A 111 -49.79 8.00 -10.02
C ALA A 111 -50.63 7.14 -9.06
N SER A 112 -50.00 6.28 -8.25
CA SER A 112 -50.69 5.50 -7.22
C SER A 112 -51.32 6.39 -6.15
N SER A 113 -50.64 7.46 -5.72
CA SER A 113 -51.17 8.43 -4.76
C SER A 113 -52.38 9.19 -5.31
N GLU A 114 -52.34 9.59 -6.58
CA GLU A 114 -53.47 10.26 -7.26
C GLU A 114 -54.69 9.33 -7.36
N SER A 115 -54.48 8.07 -7.79
CA SER A 115 -55.53 7.05 -7.83
C SER A 115 -56.13 6.76 -6.45
N LEU A 116 -55.27 6.61 -5.43
CA LEU A 116 -55.73 6.37 -4.07
C LEU A 116 -56.53 7.56 -3.50
N THR A 117 -56.16 8.79 -3.87
CA THR A 117 -56.92 9.98 -3.49
C THR A 117 -58.32 9.97 -4.10
N ALA A 118 -58.45 9.57 -5.38
CA ALA A 118 -59.76 9.43 -6.01
C ALA A 118 -60.63 8.35 -5.33
N ILE A 119 -60.04 7.18 -5.04
CA ILE A 119 -60.73 6.11 -4.30
C ILE A 119 -61.14 6.60 -2.91
N TYR A 120 -60.26 7.31 -2.21
CA TYR A 120 -60.54 7.83 -0.88
C TYR A 120 -61.73 8.80 -0.87
N ASN A 121 -61.83 9.68 -1.87
CA ASN A 121 -62.95 10.60 -2.00
C ASN A 121 -64.27 9.85 -2.27
N ASN A 122 -64.24 8.79 -3.07
CA ASN A 122 -65.43 8.01 -3.43
C ASN A 122 -65.83 6.96 -2.38
N LEU A 123 -64.93 6.64 -1.45
CA LEU A 123 -65.05 5.52 -0.49
C LEU A 123 -66.37 5.55 0.30
N SER A 124 -66.80 6.73 0.74
CA SER A 124 -68.04 6.86 1.53
C SER A 124 -69.28 6.48 0.73
N GLY A 125 -69.36 6.91 -0.54
CA GLY A 125 -70.42 6.54 -1.48
C GLY A 125 -70.36 5.05 -1.85
N ASP A 126 -69.16 4.54 -2.13
CA ASP A 126 -68.96 3.13 -2.45
C ASP A 126 -69.43 2.21 -1.31
N VAL A 127 -69.13 2.56 -0.06
CA VAL A 127 -69.57 1.82 1.13
C VAL A 127 -71.09 1.92 1.33
N LEU A 128 -71.68 3.10 1.13
CA LEU A 128 -73.12 3.32 1.25
C LEU A 128 -73.90 2.47 0.22
N ILE A 129 -73.50 2.53 -1.05
CA ILE A 129 -74.15 1.79 -2.13
C ILE A 129 -73.95 0.28 -1.93
N SER A 130 -72.73 -0.17 -1.63
CA SER A 130 -72.44 -1.60 -1.40
C SER A 130 -73.25 -2.17 -0.23
N SER A 131 -73.32 -1.45 0.89
CA SER A 131 -74.10 -1.89 2.06
C SER A 131 -75.61 -1.92 1.76
N GLY A 132 -76.13 -0.93 1.03
CA GLY A 132 -77.52 -0.90 0.60
C GLY A 132 -77.89 -2.04 -0.35
N MET A 133 -77.00 -2.39 -1.28
CA MET A 133 -77.20 -3.51 -2.21
C MET A 133 -77.30 -4.85 -1.46
N ILE A 134 -76.40 -5.09 -0.49
CA ILE A 134 -76.42 -6.32 0.31
C ILE A 134 -77.68 -6.39 1.19
N ALA A 135 -78.08 -5.27 1.80
CA ALA A 135 -79.19 -5.25 2.74
C ALA A 135 -80.58 -5.36 2.07
N TYR A 136 -80.79 -4.69 0.92
CA TYR A 136 -82.13 -4.52 0.36
C TYR A 136 -82.32 -5.19 -1.01
N LEU A 137 -81.25 -5.38 -1.79
CA LEU A 137 -81.39 -5.80 -3.19
C LEU A 137 -81.29 -7.32 -3.43
N GLY A 138 -81.05 -8.12 -2.38
CA GLY A 138 -80.89 -9.58 -2.49
C GLY A 138 -82.11 -10.32 -3.05
N ALA A 139 -83.34 -9.83 -2.81
CA ALA A 139 -84.57 -10.49 -3.22
C ALA A 139 -85.02 -10.20 -4.66
N PHE A 140 -84.38 -9.25 -5.36
CA PHE A 140 -84.76 -8.83 -6.71
C PHE A 140 -83.94 -9.54 -7.80
N ASN A 141 -84.45 -9.51 -9.04
CA ASN A 141 -83.73 -10.02 -10.21
C ASN A 141 -82.57 -9.08 -10.62
N SER A 142 -81.66 -9.56 -11.47
CA SER A 142 -80.47 -8.80 -11.87
C SER A 142 -80.81 -7.46 -12.55
N VAL A 143 -81.81 -7.44 -13.42
CA VAL A 143 -82.21 -6.24 -14.17
C VAL A 143 -82.63 -5.11 -13.24
N LEU A 144 -83.48 -5.41 -12.25
CA LEU A 144 -83.94 -4.41 -11.29
C LEU A 144 -82.82 -3.95 -10.35
N ARG A 145 -81.85 -4.83 -10.04
CA ARG A 145 -80.65 -4.44 -9.27
C ARG A 145 -79.79 -3.43 -9.99
N ASP A 146 -79.53 -3.66 -11.28
CA ASP A 146 -78.69 -2.77 -12.08
C ASP A 146 -79.33 -1.39 -12.27
N GLU A 147 -80.65 -1.34 -12.47
CA GLU A 147 -81.41 -0.08 -12.56
C GLU A 147 -81.38 0.74 -11.26
N LEU A 148 -81.59 0.06 -10.12
CA LEU A 148 -81.59 0.73 -8.81
C LEU A 148 -80.18 1.17 -8.41
N ALA A 149 -79.16 0.35 -8.66
CA ALA A 149 -77.76 0.71 -8.44
C ALA A 149 -77.37 1.96 -9.25
N ALA A 150 -77.73 2.02 -10.53
CA ALA A 150 -77.47 3.19 -11.36
C ALA A 150 -78.17 4.45 -10.83
N LYS A 151 -79.44 4.34 -10.39
CA LYS A 151 -80.15 5.47 -9.75
C LYS A 151 -79.47 5.91 -8.46
N TRP A 152 -78.98 4.99 -7.64
CA TRP A 152 -78.34 5.32 -6.37
C TRP A 152 -76.98 6.00 -6.58
N VAL A 153 -76.19 5.54 -7.56
CA VAL A 153 -74.93 6.19 -7.95
C VAL A 153 -75.14 7.64 -8.43
N ILE A 154 -76.24 7.96 -9.11
CA ILE A 154 -76.51 9.34 -9.59
C ILE A 154 -76.89 10.29 -8.44
N ASN A 155 -77.50 9.76 -7.37
CA ASN A 155 -77.99 10.57 -6.24
C ASN A 155 -76.95 10.72 -5.11
N CYS A 156 -75.86 9.96 -5.15
CA CYS A 156 -74.73 10.04 -4.22
C CYS A 156 -73.60 10.86 -4.84
#